data_AF-A0A9J9H7X0-F1
#
_entry.id   AF-A0A9J9H7X0-F1
#
_cell.length_a   1.000
_cell.length_b   1.000
_cell.length_c   1.000
_cell.angle_alpha   90.00
_cell.angle_beta   90.00
_cell.angle_gamma   90.00
#
_symmetry.space_group_name_H-M   'P 1'
#
loop_
_entity.id
_entity.type
_entity.pdbx_description
1 polymer ?
#
loop_
_entity_poly.entity_id
_entity_poly.type
_entity_poly.pdbx_seq_one_letter_code
_entity_poly.pdbx_strand_id
1 'polypeptide(L)'
;MIARSILAITALIAVAPLAAQSSPAQTDPAHQAADAREVPETRALNDKVGSAIAQTQTNNAVAQAQNEENQAQYEADKAAYAAALRQHNREVLENDATFIRQREAYAMAMRDWRAQVAMCKRGYQSACKLPTPDPMNYM
;
A
#
# COMPACT_ATOMS: atom_id res chain seq x y z
N MET A 1 -8.00 28.47 15.70
CA MET A 1 -7.84 29.26 14.47
C MET A 1 -6.55 30.05 14.58
N ILE A 2 -5.46 29.55 14.00
CA ILE A 2 -4.20 30.29 13.87
C ILE A 2 -3.85 30.24 12.38
N ALA A 3 -3.71 31.43 11.84
CA ALA A 3 -3.57 31.73 10.44
C ALA A 3 -2.14 31.49 9.94
N ARG A 4 -2.05 31.15 8.65
CA ARG A 4 -1.08 31.65 7.65
C ARG A 4 0.40 31.51 8.05
N SER A 5 1.22 30.80 7.28
CA SER A 5 1.72 31.39 6.02
C SER A 5 2.37 30.33 5.15
N ILE A 6 1.88 30.22 3.91
CA ILE A 6 2.50 29.51 2.81
C ILE A 6 3.71 30.35 2.38
N LEU A 7 4.92 29.88 2.65
CA LEU A 7 6.13 30.41 2.02
C LEU A 7 6.25 29.80 0.63
N ALA A 8 5.62 30.46 -0.34
CA ALA A 8 5.90 30.24 -1.75
C ALA A 8 7.30 30.78 -2.05
N ILE A 9 8.28 29.88 -2.16
CA ILE A 9 9.59 30.21 -2.73
C ILE A 9 9.39 30.26 -4.24
N THR A 10 8.96 31.41 -4.76
CA THR A 10 9.08 31.76 -6.18
C THR A 10 10.57 31.92 -6.47
N ALA A 11 11.23 30.84 -6.89
CA ALA A 11 12.51 30.92 -7.55
C ALA A 11 12.30 31.66 -8.88
N LEU A 12 12.57 32.96 -8.87
CA LEU A 12 12.85 33.74 -10.07
C LEU A 12 14.05 33.10 -10.76
N ILE A 13 13.79 32.17 -11.68
CA ILE A 13 14.75 31.82 -12.70
C ILE A 13 14.84 33.06 -13.58
N ALA A 14 15.89 33.85 -13.35
CA ALA A 14 16.28 34.93 -14.22
C ALA A 14 16.41 34.35 -15.63
N VAL A 15 15.47 34.69 -16.50
CA VAL A 15 15.60 34.50 -17.94
C VAL A 15 16.75 35.42 -18.35
N ALA A 16 17.95 34.89 -18.42
CA ALA A 16 19.08 35.60 -18.99
C ALA A 16 18.69 35.97 -20.43
N PRO A 17 18.83 37.24 -20.84
CA PRO A 17 18.45 37.65 -22.17
C PRO A 17 19.34 36.90 -23.16
N LEU A 18 18.69 36.18 -24.08
CA LEU A 18 19.26 35.51 -25.26
C LEU A 18 19.83 36.53 -26.29
N ALA A 19 20.37 37.66 -25.83
CA ALA A 19 20.71 38.83 -26.64
C ALA A 19 22.24 39.03 -26.80
N ALA A 20 23.04 37.97 -26.66
CA ALA A 20 24.50 38.06 -26.77
C ALA A 20 25.13 37.25 -27.93
N GLN A 21 24.34 36.65 -28.82
CA GLN A 21 24.87 35.88 -29.97
C GLN A 21 24.47 36.48 -31.33
N SER A 22 24.36 37.81 -31.42
CA SER A 22 24.22 38.50 -32.71
C SER A 22 25.42 39.41 -32.95
N SER A 23 26.62 38.83 -32.91
CA SER A 23 27.74 39.45 -33.61
C SER A 23 27.43 39.45 -35.11
N PRO A 24 27.71 40.54 -35.85
CA PRO A 24 27.56 40.52 -37.30
C PRO A 24 28.40 39.36 -37.86
N ALA A 25 27.79 38.51 -38.70
CA ALA A 25 28.48 37.37 -39.30
C ALA A 25 29.77 37.87 -39.97
N GLN A 26 30.92 37.38 -39.52
CA GLN A 26 32.20 37.69 -40.16
C GLN A 26 32.24 37.00 -41.52
N THR A 27 32.26 37.80 -42.58
CA THR A 27 32.18 37.30 -43.96
C THR A 27 33.55 37.12 -44.62
N ASP A 28 34.65 37.19 -43.87
CA ASP A 28 35.95 36.90 -44.45
C ASP A 28 36.08 35.41 -44.82
N PRO A 29 36.94 35.07 -45.78
CA PRO A 29 37.04 33.71 -46.31
C PRO A 29 37.40 32.65 -45.25
N ALA A 30 38.10 33.02 -44.18
CA ALA A 30 38.46 32.09 -43.13
C ALA A 30 37.26 31.73 -42.26
N HIS A 31 36.42 32.70 -41.90
CA HIS A 31 35.18 32.46 -41.14
C HIS A 31 34.14 31.71 -41.97
N GLN A 32 33.97 32.03 -43.26
CA GLN A 32 33.07 31.26 -44.13
C GLN A 32 33.51 29.79 -44.28
N ALA A 33 34.82 29.53 -44.34
CA ALA A 33 35.36 28.17 -44.41
C ALA A 33 35.19 27.39 -43.09
N ALA A 34 35.26 28.09 -41.94
CA ALA A 34 34.96 27.52 -40.63
C ALA A 34 33.46 27.22 -40.48
N ASP A 35 32.59 28.18 -40.78
CA ASP A 35 31.13 28.03 -40.72
C ASP A 35 30.63 26.88 -41.61
N ALA A 36 31.21 26.73 -42.81
CA ALA A 36 30.89 25.63 -43.72
C ALA A 36 31.15 24.24 -43.12
N ARG A 37 32.03 24.14 -42.11
CA ARG A 37 32.32 22.90 -41.39
C ARG A 37 31.56 22.81 -40.06
N GLU A 38 31.54 23.89 -39.28
CA GLU A 38 31.03 23.87 -37.90
C GLU A 38 29.51 23.97 -37.82
N VAL A 39 28.85 24.67 -38.75
CA VAL A 39 27.38 24.82 -38.74
C VAL A 39 26.66 23.48 -38.95
N PRO A 40 27.05 22.63 -39.93
CA PRO A 40 26.46 21.30 -40.08
C PRO A 40 26.64 20.41 -38.84
N GLU A 41 27.84 20.43 -38.22
CA GLU A 41 28.12 19.65 -37.01
C GLU A 41 27.28 20.13 -35.82
N THR A 42 27.20 21.45 -35.61
CA THR A 42 26.38 22.05 -34.56
C THR A 42 24.90 21.74 -34.75
N ARG A 43 24.42 21.78 -36.00
CA ARG A 43 23.04 21.40 -36.32
C ARG A 43 22.77 19.93 -36.00
N ALA A 44 23.66 19.02 -36.41
CA ALA A 44 23.53 17.60 -36.12
C ALA A 44 23.54 17.29 -34.61
N LEU A 45 24.36 18.01 -33.83
CA LEU A 45 24.38 17.90 -32.36
C LEU A 45 23.07 18.41 -31.75
N ASN A 46 22.56 19.55 -32.21
CA ASN A 46 21.27 20.10 -31.74
C ASN A 46 20.11 19.17 -32.06
N ASP A 47 20.07 18.58 -33.26
CA ASP A 47 19.05 17.62 -33.67
C ASP A 47 19.09 16.36 -32.79
N LYS A 48 20.30 15.86 -32.48
CA LYS A 48 20.50 14.72 -31.58
C LYS A 48 20.02 15.02 -30.17
N VAL A 49 20.33 16.20 -29.63
CA VAL A 49 19.86 16.64 -28.30
C VAL A 49 18.33 16.79 -28.30
N GLY A 50 17.76 17.41 -29.33
CA GLY A 50 16.31 17.54 -29.47
C GLY A 50 15.59 16.19 -29.48
N SER A 51 16.11 15.22 -30.24
CA SER A 51 15.59 13.85 -30.25
C SER A 51 15.70 13.17 -28.90
N ALA A 52 16.82 13.35 -28.19
CA ALA A 52 17.02 12.76 -26.86
C ALA A 52 16.02 13.35 -25.84
N ILE A 53 15.79 14.67 -25.86
CA ILE A 53 14.82 15.34 -24.99
C ILE A 53 13.40 14.80 -25.26
N ALA A 54 12.99 14.69 -26.53
CA ALA A 54 11.68 14.18 -26.89
C ALA A 54 11.48 12.72 -26.42
N GLN A 55 12.53 11.90 -26.53
CA GLN A 55 12.48 10.52 -26.05
C GLN A 55 12.40 10.45 -24.51
N THR A 56 13.18 11.27 -23.80
CA THR A 56 13.11 11.36 -22.34
C THR A 56 11.73 11.83 -21.86
N GLN A 57 11.13 12.83 -22.53
CA GLN A 57 9.78 13.30 -22.20
C GLN A 57 8.74 12.18 -22.35
N THR A 58 8.82 11.42 -23.44
CA THR A 58 7.94 10.27 -23.67
C THR A 58 8.11 9.21 -22.57
N ASN A 59 9.34 8.84 -22.24
CA ASN A 59 9.62 7.84 -21.21
C ASN A 59 9.14 8.29 -19.83
N ASN A 60 9.32 9.57 -19.49
CA ASN A 60 8.86 10.13 -18.23
C ASN A 60 7.33 10.11 -18.11
N ALA A 61 6.61 10.42 -19.20
CA ALA A 61 5.15 10.36 -19.21
C ALA A 61 4.63 8.93 -18.97
N VAL A 62 5.27 7.93 -19.60
CA VAL A 62 4.94 6.51 -19.37
C VAL A 62 5.22 6.10 -17.92
N ALA A 63 6.38 6.49 -17.38
CA ALA A 63 6.74 6.17 -16.00
C ALA A 63 5.79 6.82 -14.98
N GLN A 64 5.34 8.05 -15.25
CA GLN A 64 4.36 8.74 -14.40
C GLN A 64 3.01 8.00 -14.40
N ALA A 65 2.49 7.64 -15.58
CA ALA A 65 1.24 6.89 -15.68
C ALA A 65 1.29 5.54 -14.94
N GLN A 66 2.40 4.80 -15.10
CA GLN A 66 2.61 3.55 -14.36
C GLN A 66 2.70 3.76 -12.85
N ASN A 67 3.33 4.84 -12.40
CA ASN A 67 3.44 5.14 -10.98
C ASN A 67 2.08 5.50 -10.37
N GLU A 68 1.25 6.25 -11.08
CA GLU A 68 -0.12 6.56 -10.66
C GLU A 68 -0.98 5.30 -10.54
N GLU A 69 -0.89 4.38 -11.52
CA GLU A 69 -1.58 3.10 -11.47
C GLU A 69 -1.12 2.24 -10.29
N ASN A 70 0.20 2.11 -10.11
CA ASN A 70 0.79 1.36 -8.99
C ASN A 70 0.35 1.93 -7.64
N GLN A 71 0.26 3.27 -7.53
CA GLN A 71 -0.17 3.92 -6.30
C GLN A 71 -1.66 3.69 -6.01
N ALA A 72 -2.51 3.68 -7.03
CA ALA A 72 -3.92 3.34 -6.90
C ALA A 72 -4.11 1.87 -6.47
N GLN A 73 -3.38 0.94 -7.09
CA GLN A 73 -3.39 -0.48 -6.71
C GLN A 73 -2.91 -0.68 -5.27
N TYR A 74 -1.83 -0.02 -4.88
CA TYR A 74 -1.29 -0.10 -3.52
C TYR A 74 -2.30 0.34 -2.44
N GLU A 75 -3.04 1.43 -2.68
CA GLU A 75 -4.08 1.88 -1.74
C GLU A 75 -5.28 0.90 -1.70
N ALA A 76 -5.65 0.31 -2.84
CA ALA A 76 -6.69 -0.72 -2.91
C ALA A 76 -6.27 -1.98 -2.12
N ASP A 77 -5.03 -2.43 -2.28
CA ASP A 77 -4.47 -3.59 -1.58
C ASP A 77 -4.41 -3.35 -0.07
N LYS A 78 -4.01 -2.15 0.37
CA LYS A 78 -4.06 -1.78 1.79
C LYS A 78 -5.47 -1.85 2.35
N ALA A 79 -6.47 -1.36 1.61
CA ALA A 79 -7.86 -1.39 2.05
C ALA A 79 -8.38 -2.83 2.13
N ALA A 80 -8.06 -3.67 1.15
CA ALA A 80 -8.41 -5.09 1.13
C ALA A 80 -7.75 -5.84 2.30
N TYR A 81 -6.46 -5.62 2.53
CA TYR A 81 -5.72 -6.19 3.66
C TYR A 81 -6.32 -5.77 5.00
N ALA A 82 -6.63 -4.49 5.19
CA ALA A 82 -7.25 -4.02 6.42
C ALA A 82 -8.64 -4.64 6.65
N ALA A 83 -9.43 -4.86 5.59
CA ALA A 83 -10.71 -5.55 5.68
C ALA A 83 -10.54 -7.03 6.07
N ALA A 84 -9.61 -7.73 5.43
CA ALA A 84 -9.28 -9.12 5.74
C ALA A 84 -8.80 -9.29 7.19
N LEU A 85 -7.95 -8.38 7.68
CA LEU A 85 -7.47 -8.41 9.07
C LEU A 85 -8.62 -8.22 10.07
N ARG A 86 -9.54 -7.29 9.81
CA ARG A 86 -10.73 -7.10 10.67
C ARG A 86 -11.62 -8.34 10.66
N GLN A 87 -11.79 -9.00 9.52
CA GLN A 87 -12.56 -10.23 9.43
C GLN A 87 -11.90 -11.36 10.20
N HIS A 88 -10.61 -11.59 9.97
CA HIS A 88 -9.84 -12.61 10.67
C HIS A 88 -9.92 -12.44 12.19
N ASN A 89 -9.78 -11.22 12.69
CA ASN A 89 -9.89 -10.95 14.13
C ASN A 89 -11.28 -11.31 14.69
N ARG A 90 -12.37 -11.06 13.94
CA ARG A 90 -13.71 -11.46 14.37
C ARG A 90 -13.85 -12.98 14.43
N GLU A 91 -13.38 -13.68 13.40
CA GLU A 91 -13.42 -15.14 13.33
C GLU A 91 -12.65 -15.79 14.48
N VAL A 92 -11.45 -15.28 14.79
CA VAL A 92 -10.65 -15.75 15.94
C VAL A 92 -11.39 -15.53 17.26
N LEU A 93 -11.94 -14.33 17.49
CA LEU A 93 -12.68 -14.03 18.71
C LEU A 93 -13.95 -14.89 18.86
N GLU A 94 -14.69 -15.11 17.77
CA GLU A 94 -15.87 -15.98 17.75
C GLU A 94 -15.50 -17.43 18.05
N ASN A 95 -14.41 -17.92 17.47
CA ASN A 95 -13.90 -19.26 17.71
C ASN A 95 -13.42 -19.44 19.17
N ASP A 96 -12.66 -18.48 19.70
CA ASP A 96 -12.19 -18.51 21.09
C ASP A 96 -13.36 -18.50 22.08
N ALA A 97 -14.36 -17.64 21.85
CA ALA A 97 -15.56 -17.60 22.69
C ALA A 97 -16.32 -18.93 22.64
N THR A 98 -16.42 -19.55 21.46
CA THR A 98 -17.06 -20.86 21.29
C THR A 98 -16.27 -21.96 22.01
N PHE A 99 -14.95 -21.96 21.90
CA PHE A 99 -14.08 -22.91 22.60
C PHE A 99 -14.17 -22.77 24.12
N ILE A 100 -14.18 -21.54 24.63
CA ILE A 100 -14.36 -21.26 26.07
C ILE A 100 -15.71 -21.82 26.55
N ARG A 101 -16.82 -21.54 25.84
CA ARG A 101 -18.14 -22.07 26.18
C ARG A 101 -18.15 -23.60 26.18
N GLN A 102 -17.58 -24.26 25.16
CA GLN A 102 -17.48 -25.72 25.11
C GLN A 102 -16.71 -26.30 26.30
N ARG A 103 -15.59 -25.66 26.68
CA ARG A 103 -14.78 -26.09 27.82
C ARG A 103 -15.54 -25.96 29.14
N GLU A 104 -16.26 -24.87 29.33
CA GLU A 104 -17.09 -24.64 30.53
C GLU A 104 -18.26 -25.62 30.59
N ALA A 105 -18.95 -25.83 29.48
CA ALA A 105 -20.02 -26.79 29.33
C ALA A 105 -19.57 -28.22 29.68
N TYR A 106 -18.40 -28.64 29.16
CA TYR A 106 -17.77 -29.91 29.53
C TYR A 106 -17.44 -29.98 31.03
N ALA A 107 -16.86 -28.92 31.59
CA ALA A 107 -16.52 -28.88 33.01
C ALA A 107 -17.76 -29.00 33.92
N MET A 108 -18.87 -28.35 33.55
CA MET A 108 -20.16 -28.48 34.25
C MET A 108 -20.74 -29.88 34.15
N ALA A 109 -20.77 -30.46 32.94
CA ALA A 109 -21.21 -31.84 32.74
C ALA A 109 -20.40 -32.83 33.58
N MET A 110 -19.06 -32.65 33.64
CA MET A 110 -18.19 -33.48 34.45
C MET A 110 -18.40 -33.28 35.96
N ARG A 111 -18.71 -32.07 36.41
CA ARG A 111 -19.07 -31.81 37.81
C ARG A 111 -20.34 -32.57 38.19
N ASP A 112 -21.38 -32.46 37.36
CA ASP A 112 -22.68 -33.08 37.64
C ASP A 112 -22.59 -34.61 37.53
N TRP A 113 -21.78 -35.12 36.60
CA TRP A 113 -21.48 -36.55 36.52
C TRP A 113 -20.79 -37.07 37.80
N ARG A 114 -19.78 -36.35 38.30
CA ARG A 114 -19.11 -36.73 39.57
C ARG A 114 -20.09 -36.73 40.74
N ALA A 115 -21.02 -35.77 40.80
CA ALA A 115 -22.07 -35.74 41.82
C ALA A 115 -23.03 -36.94 41.70
N GLN A 116 -23.47 -37.29 40.50
CA GLN A 116 -24.31 -38.47 40.25
C GLN A 116 -23.61 -39.76 40.67
N VAL A 117 -22.33 -39.93 40.29
CA VAL A 117 -21.53 -41.09 40.69
C VAL A 117 -21.39 -41.17 42.21
N ALA A 118 -21.14 -40.05 42.88
CA ALA A 118 -21.05 -40.00 44.34
C ALA A 118 -22.37 -40.41 45.02
N MET A 119 -23.51 -39.94 44.51
CA MET A 119 -24.84 -40.33 45.03
C MET A 119 -25.17 -41.79 44.74
N CYS A 120 -24.85 -42.29 43.55
CA CYS A 120 -25.02 -43.70 43.21
C CYS A 120 -24.21 -44.60 44.17
N LYS A 121 -22.94 -44.25 44.44
CA LYS A 121 -22.09 -44.97 45.40
C LYS A 121 -22.62 -44.96 46.84
N ARG A 122 -23.42 -43.96 47.21
CA ARG A 122 -24.11 -43.88 48.52
C ARG A 122 -25.39 -44.70 48.58
N GLY A 123 -25.75 -45.42 47.52
CA GLY A 123 -26.91 -46.33 47.47
C GLY A 123 -28.19 -45.70 46.89
N TYR A 124 -28.15 -44.44 46.42
CA TYR A 124 -29.30 -43.82 45.77
C TYR A 124 -29.49 -44.38 44.36
N GLN A 125 -30.33 -45.42 44.23
CA GLN A 125 -30.59 -46.07 42.94
C GLN A 125 -31.15 -45.13 41.86
N SER A 126 -31.88 -44.08 42.26
CA SER A 126 -32.35 -43.05 41.32
C SER A 126 -31.19 -42.34 40.63
N ALA A 127 -30.11 -42.02 41.36
CA ALA A 127 -28.92 -41.39 40.81
C ALA A 127 -28.13 -42.32 39.88
N CYS A 128 -28.15 -43.64 40.13
CA CYS A 128 -27.50 -44.63 39.26
C CYS A 128 -28.21 -44.80 37.90
N LYS A 129 -29.50 -44.48 37.82
CA LYS A 129 -30.33 -44.61 36.61
C LYS A 129 -30.42 -43.31 35.81
N LEU A 130 -29.83 -42.22 36.31
CA LEU A 130 -29.78 -40.96 35.57
C LEU A 130 -28.88 -41.11 34.32
N PRO A 131 -29.24 -40.47 33.19
CA PRO A 131 -28.38 -40.42 32.04
C PRO A 131 -27.12 -39.59 32.35
N THR A 132 -26.00 -39.97 31.74
CA THR A 132 -24.77 -39.18 31.79
C THR A 132 -25.04 -37.75 31.31
N PRO A 133 -24.63 -36.72 32.06
CA PRO A 133 -24.73 -35.33 31.62
C PRO A 133 -24.06 -35.13 30.27
N ASP A 134 -24.82 -34.60 29.30
CA ASP A 134 -24.31 -34.21 28.00
C ASP A 134 -23.80 -32.75 28.07
N PRO A 135 -22.52 -32.48 27.78
CA PRO A 135 -21.98 -31.12 27.66
C PRO A 135 -22.81 -30.20 26.78
N MET A 136 -23.47 -30.70 25.72
CA MET A 136 -24.28 -29.86 24.82
C MET A 136 -25.48 -29.21 25.53
N ASN A 137 -25.94 -29.76 26.66
CA ASN A 137 -27.02 -29.16 27.46
C ASN A 137 -26.57 -27.99 28.33
N TYR A 138 -25.27 -27.68 28.37
CA TYR A 138 -24.67 -26.61 29.16
C TYR A 138 -24.08 -25.48 28.30
N MET A 139 -24.27 -25.55 26.99
CA MET A 139 -23.77 -24.57 26.01
C MET A 139 -24.72 -23.40 25.80
#